data_AF-A0A6G3Z874-F1
#
_entry.id   AF-A0A6G3Z874-F1
#
_cell.length_a   1.000
_cell.length_b   1.000
_cell.length_c   1.000
_cell.angle_alpha   90.00
_cell.angle_beta   90.00
_cell.angle_gamma   90.00
#
_symmetry.space_group_name_H-M   'P 1'
#
loop_
_entity.id
_entity.type
_entity.pdbx_description
1 polymer ?
#
loop_
_entity_poly.entity_id
_entity_poly.type
_entity_poly.pdbx_seq_one_letter_code
_entity_poly.pdbx_strand_id
1 'polypeptide(L)'
;SNVEVSYLLQRMEAYRGLAVLTTNLKKSLDQAFLRRIQFSLTFPFPNAKAREEIWRHIFPSETPTEALKYDKLANLNVTGGVIRNIALNAAFLAAEAATPVTMAHLLTATKREYLKREIGLTKTETSGWLPSSKPNPVPSSKRP
;
A
#
# COMPACT_ATOMS: atom_id res chain seq x y z
N SER A 1 12.54 -29.79 -10.45
CA SER A 1 13.13 -30.01 -9.11
C SER A 1 12.02 -30.25 -8.10
N ASN A 2 11.78 -31.50 -7.68
CA ASN A 2 10.75 -31.88 -6.69
C ASN A 2 11.34 -32.13 -5.28
N VAL A 3 12.67 -32.08 -5.14
CA VAL A 3 13.38 -32.47 -3.91
C VAL A 3 13.15 -31.48 -2.76
N GLU A 4 13.10 -30.17 -3.05
CA GLU A 4 12.88 -29.14 -2.03
C GLU A 4 11.47 -29.19 -1.41
N VAL A 5 10.45 -29.49 -2.23
CA VAL A 5 9.05 -29.61 -1.76
C VAL A 5 8.87 -30.87 -0.91
N SER A 6 9.43 -32.00 -1.34
CA SER A 6 9.42 -33.26 -0.56
C SER A 6 10.16 -33.12 0.77
N TYR A 7 11.30 -32.41 0.78
CA TYR A 7 12.04 -32.14 2.02
C TYR A 7 11.23 -31.27 2.99
N LEU A 8 10.56 -30.23 2.49
CA LEU A 8 9.71 -29.36 3.31
C LEU A 8 8.55 -30.15 3.94
N LEU A 9 7.94 -31.08 3.20
CA LEU A 9 6.89 -31.96 3.70
C LEU A 9 7.36 -32.84 4.85
N GLN A 10 8.51 -33.48 4.68
CA GLN A 10 9.06 -34.36 5.70
C GLN A 10 9.36 -33.59 7.00
N ARG A 11 9.86 -32.35 6.90
CA ARG A 11 10.07 -31.51 8.10
C ARG A 11 8.77 -31.09 8.75
N MET A 12 7.72 -30.80 7.97
CA MET A 12 6.41 -30.47 8.51
C MET A 12 5.77 -31.66 9.23
N GLU A 13 5.87 -32.87 8.68
CA GLU A 13 5.36 -34.10 9.31
C GLU A 13 6.13 -34.46 10.59
N ALA A 14 7.45 -34.21 10.62
CA ALA A 14 8.28 -34.47 11.79
C ALA A 14 8.13 -33.41 12.90
N TYR A 15 7.59 -32.22 12.59
CA TYR A 15 7.47 -31.12 13.55
C TYR A 15 6.24 -31.27 14.44
N ARG A 16 6.45 -31.38 15.75
CA ARG A 16 5.40 -31.60 16.75
C ARG A 16 4.76 -30.30 17.30
N GLY A 17 4.77 -29.22 16.53
CA GLY A 17 4.25 -27.91 16.95
C GLY A 17 3.46 -27.20 15.84
N LEU A 18 3.13 -25.92 16.06
CA LEU A 18 2.46 -25.08 15.07
C LEU A 18 3.44 -24.63 13.98
N ALA A 19 3.20 -25.02 12.73
CA ALA A 19 3.94 -24.54 11.57
C ALA A 19 3.12 -23.49 10.82
N VAL A 20 3.70 -22.31 10.57
CA VAL A 20 3.11 -21.25 9.74
C VAL A 20 3.91 -21.12 8.46
N LEU A 21 3.23 -21.22 7.31
CA LEU A 21 3.84 -21.12 5.99
C LEU A 21 3.23 -19.95 5.22
N THR A 22 4.08 -19.19 4.55
CA THR A 22 3.68 -18.09 3.66
C THR A 22 4.25 -18.35 2.27
N THR A 23 3.40 -18.30 1.23
CA THR A 23 3.84 -18.43 -0.16
C THR A 23 3.11 -17.44 -1.06
N ASN A 24 3.83 -16.86 -2.01
CA ASN A 24 3.28 -16.11 -3.14
C ASN A 24 3.02 -17.01 -4.36
N LEU A 25 3.44 -18.28 -4.32
CA LEU A 25 3.41 -19.23 -5.44
C LEU A 25 2.56 -20.47 -5.09
N LYS A 26 1.31 -20.28 -4.65
CA LYS A 26 0.41 -21.40 -4.33
C LYS A 26 0.31 -22.43 -5.47
N LYS A 27 0.37 -21.99 -6.73
CA LYS A 27 0.27 -22.85 -7.92
C LYS A 27 1.46 -23.79 -8.10
N SER A 28 2.61 -23.49 -7.51
CA SER A 28 3.79 -24.37 -7.58
C SER A 28 3.81 -25.43 -6.48
N LEU A 29 2.86 -25.37 -5.53
CA LEU A 29 2.69 -26.42 -4.51
C LEU A 29 1.89 -27.58 -5.09
N ASP A 30 2.39 -28.79 -4.90
CA ASP A 30 1.71 -30.00 -5.35
C ASP A 30 0.45 -30.28 -4.50
N GLN A 31 -0.45 -31.08 -5.07
CA GLN A 31 -1.72 -31.41 -4.41
C GLN A 31 -1.54 -32.28 -3.14
N ALA A 32 -0.51 -33.12 -3.07
CA ALA A 32 -0.24 -33.95 -1.91
C ALA A 32 0.28 -33.12 -0.72
N PHE A 33 0.97 -32.02 -1.00
CA PHE A 33 1.40 -31.00 -0.04
C PHE A 33 0.19 -30.29 0.56
N LEU A 34 -0.68 -29.78 -0.31
CA LEU A 34 -1.86 -29.02 0.11
C LEU A 34 -2.83 -29.84 0.97
N ARG A 35 -2.95 -31.16 0.74
CA ARG A 35 -3.78 -32.08 1.54
C ARG A 35 -3.36 -32.18 3.01
N ARG A 36 -2.11 -31.84 3.34
CA ARG A 36 -1.58 -31.87 4.71
C ARG A 36 -1.70 -30.54 5.45
N ILE A 37 -2.13 -29.49 4.76
CA ILE A 37 -2.39 -28.18 5.35
C ILE A 37 -3.81 -28.16 5.90
N GLN A 38 -3.96 -28.07 7.23
CA GLN A 38 -5.26 -28.03 7.88
C GLN A 38 -6.03 -26.74 7.57
N PHE A 39 -5.33 -25.60 7.51
CA PHE A 39 -5.93 -24.30 7.24
C PHE A 39 -5.15 -23.56 6.16
N SER A 40 -5.86 -23.16 5.10
CA SER A 40 -5.30 -22.35 4.01
C SER A 40 -6.01 -21.00 3.96
N LEU A 41 -5.36 -19.96 4.47
CA LEU A 41 -5.85 -18.58 4.36
C LEU A 41 -5.37 -17.96 3.04
N THR A 42 -6.32 -17.43 2.26
CA THR A 42 -5.99 -16.68 1.03
C THR A 42 -6.11 -15.20 1.33
N PHE A 43 -5.06 -14.44 0.99
CA PHE A 43 -5.04 -12.98 1.11
C PHE A 43 -5.27 -12.38 -0.28
N PRO A 44 -6.53 -12.04 -0.64
CA PRO A 44 -6.82 -11.44 -1.94
C PRO A 44 -6.26 -10.02 -2.03
N PHE A 45 -6.25 -9.47 -3.25
CA PHE A 45 -5.99 -8.06 -3.43
C PHE A 45 -7.00 -7.22 -2.62
N PRO A 46 -6.55 -6.21 -1.85
CA PRO A 46 -7.44 -5.50 -0.94
C PRO A 46 -8.46 -4.67 -1.72
N ASN A 47 -9.72 -4.76 -1.33
CA ASN A 47 -10.77 -3.86 -1.84
C ASN A 47 -10.64 -2.45 -1.24
N ALA A 48 -11.46 -1.50 -1.70
CA ALA A 48 -11.39 -0.11 -1.24
C ALA A 48 -11.53 0.01 0.29
N LYS A 49 -12.49 -0.69 0.89
CA LYS A 49 -12.69 -0.69 2.35
C LYS A 49 -11.46 -1.20 3.10
N ALA A 50 -10.87 -2.31 2.65
CA ALA A 50 -9.65 -2.85 3.24
C ALA A 50 -8.46 -1.89 3.09
N ARG A 51 -8.34 -1.20 1.94
CA ARG A 51 -7.30 -0.17 1.76
C ARG A 51 -7.50 1.04 2.67
N GLU A 52 -8.74 1.47 2.88
CA GLU A 52 -9.04 2.52 3.85
C GLU A 52 -8.59 2.13 5.26
N GLU A 53 -8.90 0.91 5.70
CA GLU A 53 -8.46 0.40 7.00
C GLU A 53 -6.94 0.31 7.11
N ILE A 54 -6.25 -0.14 6.05
CA ILE A 54 -4.79 -0.14 6.01
C ILE A 54 -4.27 1.29 6.20
N TRP A 55 -4.83 2.28 5.48
CA TRP A 55 -4.43 3.68 5.59
C TRP A 55 -4.67 4.27 6.98
N ARG A 56 -5.77 3.90 7.66
CA ARG A 56 -6.06 4.35 9.03
C ARG A 56 -5.04 3.87 10.06
N HIS A 57 -4.41 2.73 9.80
CA HIS A 57 -3.45 2.09 10.73
C HIS A 57 -2.00 2.17 10.24
N ILE A 58 -1.72 2.84 9.11
CA ILE A 58 -0.39 2.78 8.49
C ILE A 58 0.66 3.58 9.27
N PHE A 59 0.22 4.65 9.94
CA PHE A 59 1.08 5.51 10.72
C PHE A 59 1.00 5.13 12.20
N PRO A 60 2.14 4.96 12.89
CA PRO A 60 2.17 4.89 14.35
C PRO A 60 1.53 6.13 14.99
N SER A 61 1.00 5.98 16.20
CA SER A 61 0.34 7.05 16.97
C SER A 61 1.21 8.30 17.17
N GLU A 62 2.52 8.13 17.19
CA GLU A 62 3.53 9.16 17.39
C GLU A 62 3.82 9.96 16.12
N THR A 63 3.34 9.50 14.96
CA THR A 63 3.57 10.20 13.69
C THR A 63 2.64 11.41 13.61
N PRO A 64 3.16 12.65 13.53
CA PRO A 64 2.30 13.80 13.35
C PRO A 64 1.63 13.73 11.97
N THR A 65 0.30 13.73 11.95
CA THR A 65 -0.49 13.73 10.72
C THR A 65 -1.48 14.89 10.74
N GLU A 66 -1.80 15.44 9.57
CA GLU A 66 -2.73 16.55 9.45
C GLU A 66 -3.75 16.29 8.35
N ALA A 67 -5.04 16.25 8.75
CA ALA A 67 -6.21 16.21 7.87
C ALA A 67 -6.13 15.16 6.74
N LEU A 68 -5.66 13.94 7.05
CA LEU A 68 -5.59 12.84 6.08
C LEU A 68 -6.99 12.37 5.66
N LYS A 69 -7.20 12.24 4.35
CA LYS A 69 -8.47 11.81 3.75
C LYS A 69 -8.42 10.32 3.38
N TYR A 70 -8.64 9.45 4.35
CA TYR A 70 -8.51 8.00 4.18
C TYR A 70 -9.43 7.40 3.11
N ASP A 71 -10.64 7.94 2.97
CA ASP A 71 -11.59 7.58 1.91
C ASP A 71 -11.03 7.85 0.51
N LYS A 72 -10.25 8.93 0.34
CA LYS A 72 -9.60 9.26 -0.94
C LYS A 72 -8.36 8.42 -1.18
N LEU A 73 -7.60 8.14 -0.14
CA LEU A 73 -6.40 7.28 -0.21
C LEU A 73 -6.77 5.83 -0.60
N ALA A 74 -7.96 5.37 -0.20
CA ALA A 74 -8.51 4.07 -0.57
C ALA A 74 -8.78 3.89 -2.08
N ASN A 75 -8.86 4.98 -2.85
CA ASN A 75 -9.06 4.91 -4.30
C ASN A 75 -7.82 4.42 -5.06
N LEU A 76 -6.63 4.47 -4.45
CA LEU A 76 -5.42 3.91 -5.07
C LEU A 76 -5.57 2.40 -5.25
N ASN A 77 -5.49 1.92 -6.49
CA ASN A 77 -5.65 0.49 -6.77
C ASN A 77 -4.33 -0.27 -6.56
N VAL A 78 -3.88 -0.37 -5.30
CA VAL A 78 -2.57 -0.90 -4.93
C VAL A 78 -2.62 -1.91 -3.79
N THR A 79 -1.57 -2.71 -3.63
CA THR A 79 -1.43 -3.66 -2.51
C THR A 79 -1.07 -2.94 -1.21
N GLY A 80 -1.26 -3.61 -0.05
CA GLY A 80 -0.85 -3.07 1.25
C GLY A 80 0.65 -2.76 1.34
N GLY A 81 1.51 -3.54 0.67
CA GLY A 81 2.94 -3.25 0.60
C GLY A 81 3.26 -1.92 -0.10
N VAL A 82 2.52 -1.61 -1.17
CA VAL A 82 2.67 -0.32 -1.87
C VAL A 82 2.13 0.83 -1.02
N ILE A 83 0.99 0.66 -0.31
CA ILE A 83 0.48 1.64 0.65
C ILE A 83 1.56 1.98 1.70
N ARG A 84 2.20 0.95 2.27
CA ARG A 84 3.28 1.12 3.25
C ARG A 84 4.45 1.93 2.68
N ASN A 85 4.88 1.64 1.46
CA ASN A 85 5.97 2.39 0.82
C ASN A 85 5.61 3.86 0.63
N ILE A 86 4.39 4.15 0.16
CA ILE A 86 3.91 5.52 -0.02
C ILE A 86 3.87 6.26 1.33
N ALA A 87 3.32 5.63 2.36
CA ALA A 87 3.25 6.21 3.71
C ALA A 87 4.64 6.52 4.27
N LEU A 88 5.58 5.59 4.17
CA LEU A 88 6.95 5.76 4.65
C LEU A 88 7.67 6.91 3.92
N ASN A 89 7.56 6.95 2.59
CA ASN A 89 8.15 8.03 1.79
C ASN A 89 7.52 9.39 2.10
N ALA A 90 6.20 9.43 2.35
CA ALA A 90 5.53 10.66 2.77
C ALA A 90 5.98 11.13 4.16
N ALA A 91 6.23 10.21 5.09
CA ALA A 91 6.78 10.53 6.40
C ALA A 91 8.21 11.11 6.29
N PHE A 92 9.05 10.58 5.40
CA PHE A 92 10.37 11.17 5.15
C PHE A 92 10.28 12.59 4.59
N LEU A 93 9.38 12.84 3.64
CA LEU A 93 9.18 14.19 3.10
C LEU A 93 8.69 15.18 4.17
N ALA A 94 7.78 14.74 5.04
CA ALA A 94 7.26 15.54 6.13
C ALA A 94 8.35 15.86 7.17
N ALA A 95 9.17 14.85 7.52
CA ALA A 95 10.29 15.00 8.45
C ALA A 95 11.37 15.95 7.92
N GLU A 96 11.71 15.85 6.62
CA GLU A 96 12.64 16.77 5.97
C GLU A 96 12.13 18.22 6.01
N ALA A 97 10.82 18.41 5.83
CA ALA A 97 10.18 19.71 5.92
C ALA A 97 9.87 20.17 7.36
N ALA A 98 10.19 19.37 8.38
CA ALA A 98 9.81 19.58 9.77
C ALA A 98 8.31 19.90 9.97
N THR A 99 7.44 19.22 9.23
CA THR A 99 5.98 19.40 9.26
C THR A 99 5.25 18.06 9.46
N PRO A 100 3.97 18.06 9.85
CA PRO A 100 3.16 16.84 9.86
C PRO A 100 3.00 16.21 8.47
N VAL A 101 2.67 14.92 8.43
CA VAL A 101 2.30 14.24 7.19
C VAL A 101 0.97 14.79 6.68
N THR A 102 0.98 15.29 5.44
CA THR A 102 -0.19 15.88 4.77
C THR A 102 -0.53 15.14 3.49
N MET A 103 -1.70 15.45 2.92
CA MET A 103 -2.09 14.96 1.58
C MET A 103 -1.09 15.37 0.48
N ALA A 104 -0.34 16.46 0.64
CA ALA A 104 0.67 16.89 -0.34
C ALA A 104 1.92 15.98 -0.32
N HIS A 105 2.37 15.59 0.88
CA HIS A 105 3.45 14.61 1.04
C HIS A 105 3.04 13.26 0.44
N LEU A 106 1.83 12.80 0.74
CA LEU A 106 1.28 11.55 0.20
C LEU A 106 1.14 11.58 -1.33
N LEU A 107 0.68 12.70 -1.90
CA LEU A 107 0.57 12.83 -3.36
C LEU A 107 1.95 12.71 -4.04
N THR A 108 2.94 13.38 -3.47
CA THR A 108 4.32 13.36 -3.98
C THR A 108 4.92 11.96 -3.88
N ALA A 109 4.77 11.30 -2.73
CA ALA A 109 5.20 9.92 -2.53
C ALA A 109 4.49 8.94 -3.49
N THR A 110 3.19 9.11 -3.71
CA THR A 110 2.40 8.29 -4.64
C THR A 110 2.91 8.41 -6.07
N LYS A 111 3.14 9.64 -6.54
CA LYS A 111 3.70 9.88 -7.88
C LYS A 111 5.05 9.20 -8.07
N ARG A 112 5.94 9.29 -7.06
CA ARG A 112 7.26 8.64 -7.07
C ARG A 112 7.14 7.11 -7.11
N GLU A 113 6.24 6.54 -6.30
CA GLU A 113 6.04 5.08 -6.25
C GLU A 113 5.45 4.53 -7.55
N TYR A 114 4.51 5.25 -8.19
CA TYR A 114 3.95 4.85 -9.49
C TYR A 114 4.98 4.94 -10.61
N LEU A 115 5.80 5.99 -10.63
CA LEU A 115 6.88 6.15 -11.61
C LEU A 115 7.89 5.00 -11.51
N LYS A 116 8.31 4.63 -10.30
CA LYS A 116 9.24 3.51 -10.05
C LYS A 116 8.70 2.16 -10.56
N ARG A 117 7.37 2.01 -10.62
CA ARG A 117 6.69 0.78 -11.03
C ARG A 117 6.30 0.76 -12.51
N GLU A 118 6.58 1.85 -13.25
CA GLU A 118 6.17 2.03 -14.65
C GLU A 118 4.64 1.90 -14.84
N ILE A 119 3.86 2.23 -13.80
CA ILE A 119 2.39 2.20 -13.82
C ILE A 119 1.88 3.64 -13.95
N GLY A 120 0.94 3.87 -14.88
CA GLY A 120 0.29 5.17 -15.03
C GLY A 120 -0.63 5.49 -13.86
N LEU A 121 -0.33 6.58 -13.13
CA LEU A 121 -1.22 7.11 -12.10
C LEU A 121 -2.36 7.87 -12.76
N THR A 122 -3.61 7.48 -12.50
CA THR A 122 -4.77 8.15 -13.09
C THR A 122 -5.18 9.38 -12.28
N LYS A 123 -5.75 10.39 -12.96
CA LYS A 123 -6.32 11.57 -12.27
C LYS A 123 -7.48 11.20 -11.33
N THR A 124 -8.22 10.14 -11.66
CA THR A 124 -9.33 9.63 -10.86
C THR A 124 -8.86 9.16 -9.49
N GLU A 125 -7.71 8.50 -9.42
CA GLU A 125 -7.12 7.98 -8.17
C GLU A 125 -6.69 9.08 -7.20
N THR A 126 -6.29 10.25 -7.70
CA THR A 126 -5.81 11.38 -6.88
C THR A 126 -6.79 12.55 -6.78
N SER A 127 -8.01 12.36 -7.29
CA SER A 127 -9.04 13.39 -7.28
C SER A 127 -9.47 13.75 -5.85
N GLY A 128 -9.57 15.05 -5.57
CA GLY A 128 -9.99 15.58 -4.27
C GLY A 128 -8.95 15.52 -3.14
N TRP A 129 -7.72 15.13 -3.44
CA TRP A 129 -6.63 15.10 -2.46
C TRP A 129 -6.24 16.51 -2.02
N LEU A 130 -5.89 17.35 -3.00
CA LEU A 130 -5.56 18.76 -2.79
C LEU A 130 -6.74 19.65 -3.18
N PRO A 131 -6.89 20.83 -2.55
CA PRO A 131 -7.84 21.84 -3.02
C PRO A 131 -7.55 22.16 -4.49
N SER A 132 -8.58 22.25 -5.31
CA SER A 132 -8.45 22.82 -6.65
C SER A 132 -7.94 24.24 -6.51
N SER A 133 -6.70 24.51 -6.90
CA SER A 133 -6.19 25.87 -7.02
C SER A 133 -7.09 26.60 -8.01
N LYS A 134 -7.94 27.52 -7.54
CA LYS A 134 -8.59 28.47 -8.45
C LYS A 134 -7.46 29.23 -9.17
N PRO A 135 -7.52 29.40 -10.51
CA PRO A 135 -6.58 30.29 -11.17
C PRO A 135 -6.72 31.68 -10.55
N ASN A 136 -5.59 32.30 -10.17
CA ASN A 136 -5.55 33.68 -9.69
C ASN A 136 -6.31 34.58 -10.70
N PRO A 137 -7.22 35.45 -10.26
CA PRO A 137 -7.78 36.44 -11.15
C PRO A 137 -6.64 37.32 -11.68
N VAL A 138 -6.49 37.33 -13.01
CA VAL A 138 -5.56 38.22 -13.70
C VAL A 138 -5.89 39.66 -13.26
N PRO A 139 -4.93 40.45 -12.74
CA PRO A 139 -5.20 41.84 -12.40
C PRO A 139 -5.62 42.57 -13.66
N SER A 140 -6.85 43.10 -13.67
CA SER A 140 -7.36 43.92 -14.76
C SER A 140 -6.47 45.15 -14.88
N SER A 141 -5.63 45.19 -15.91
CA SER A 141 -4.91 46.40 -16.29
C SER A 141 -5.94 47.41 -16.82
N LYS A 142 -6.41 48.30 -15.94
CA LYS A 142 -6.95 49.58 -16.39
C LYS A 142 -5.79 50.33 -17.04
N ARG A 143 -5.82 50.45 -18.37
CA ARG A 143 -5.00 51.44 -19.08
C ARG A 143 -5.64 52.82 -18.93
N PRO A 144 -4.81 53.88 -18.89
CA PRO A 144 -5.25 55.27 -18.73
C PRO A 144 -6.08 55.76 -19.90
#